data_AF-A0AAF0S679-F1
#
_entry.id   AF-A0AAF0S679-F1
#
_cell.length_a   1.000
_cell.length_b   1.000
_cell.length_c   1.000
_cell.angle_alpha   90.00
_cell.angle_beta   90.00
_cell.angle_gamma   90.00
#
_symmetry.space_group_name_H-M   'P 1'
#
loop_
_entity.id
_entity.type
_entity.pdbx_description
1 polymer ?
#
loop_
_entity_poly.entity_id
_entity_poly.type
_entity_poly.pdbx_seq_one_letter_code
_entity_poly.pdbx_strand_id
1 'polypeptide(L)'
;MTRVCFRLQVQVELLDAYRERHAAVWPAMLRAIAAAGRRNYSLFLDDDGLLIGYYETDSVADADAALAASEVAAAWEAHMQDLFAGATGRADQTARVLPEVFNLEDQLAAAPD
;
A
#
# COMPACT_ATOMS: atom_id res chain seq x y z
N MET A 1 -6.10 -10.95 -12.80
CA MET A 1 -5.18 -10.28 -11.86
C MET A 1 -5.72 -8.89 -11.61
N THR A 2 -5.87 -8.51 -10.34
CA THR A 2 -6.41 -7.21 -9.92
C THR A 2 -5.26 -6.27 -9.62
N ARG A 3 -5.28 -5.08 -10.24
CA ARG A 3 -4.38 -3.97 -9.93
C ARG A 3 -5.08 -3.05 -8.94
N VAL A 4 -4.41 -2.72 -7.86
CA VAL A 4 -4.96 -1.88 -6.80
C VAL A 4 -4.09 -0.63 -6.70
N CYS A 5 -4.70 0.52 -6.96
CA CYS A 5 -4.13 1.82 -6.67
C CYS A 5 -4.87 2.41 -5.47
N PHE A 6 -4.14 2.95 -4.50
CA PHE A 6 -4.72 3.58 -3.31
C PHE A 6 -3.96 4.83 -2.93
N ARG A 7 -4.61 5.70 -2.15
CA ARG A 7 -3.97 6.89 -1.56
C ARG A 7 -4.11 6.94 -0.05
N LEU A 8 -3.11 7.52 0.60
CA LEU A 8 -3.07 7.89 2.03
C LEU A 8 -2.51 9.31 2.18
N GLN A 9 -2.56 9.85 3.39
CA GLN A 9 -1.94 11.13 3.76
C GLN A 9 -0.93 10.92 4.90
N VAL A 10 0.33 11.19 4.60
CA VAL A 10 1.43 11.24 5.60
C VAL A 10 1.50 12.65 6.17
N GLN A 11 1.87 12.77 7.45
CA GLN A 11 2.16 14.06 8.07
C GLN A 11 3.39 14.69 7.41
N VAL A 12 3.25 15.94 6.97
CA VAL A 12 4.28 16.66 6.19
C VAL A 12 5.57 16.83 6.99
N GLU A 13 5.45 16.99 8.29
CA GLU A 13 6.56 17.09 9.24
C GLU A 13 7.27 15.75 9.51
N LEU A 14 6.71 14.62 9.06
CA LEU A 14 7.24 13.27 9.26
C LEU A 14 7.63 12.56 7.96
N LEU A 15 7.70 13.26 6.82
CA LEU A 15 8.01 12.64 5.53
C LEU A 15 9.40 11.99 5.49
N ASP A 16 10.40 12.59 6.16
CA ASP A 16 11.75 12.01 6.23
C ASP A 16 11.75 10.70 7.02
N ALA A 17 11.04 10.66 8.15
CA ALA A 17 10.87 9.44 8.94
C ALA A 17 10.13 8.35 8.14
N TYR A 18 9.12 8.73 7.35
CA TYR A 18 8.43 7.81 6.46
C TYR A 18 9.36 7.18 5.43
N ARG A 19 10.19 8.01 4.77
CA ARG A 19 11.18 7.57 3.78
C ARG A 19 12.23 6.66 4.42
N GLU A 20 12.75 7.01 5.59
CA GLU A 20 13.72 6.22 6.32
C GLU A 20 13.18 4.82 6.67
N ARG A 21 11.97 4.74 7.23
CA ARG A 21 11.36 3.45 7.59
C ARG A 21 11.10 2.58 6.36
N HIS A 22 10.70 3.16 5.23
CA HIS A 22 10.47 2.40 3.98
C HIS A 22 11.75 2.08 3.20
N ALA A 23 12.86 2.79 3.43
CA ALA A 23 14.16 2.43 2.85
C ALA A 23 14.66 1.07 3.36
N ALA A 24 14.21 0.64 4.54
CA ALA A 24 14.61 -0.61 5.17
C ALA A 24 13.41 -1.33 5.83
N VAL A 25 12.37 -1.62 5.05
CA VAL A 25 11.23 -2.43 5.51
C VAL A 25 11.72 -3.76 6.07
N TRP A 26 11.15 -4.18 7.20
CA TRP A 26 11.57 -5.41 7.87
C TRP A 26 11.46 -6.63 6.94
N PRO A 27 12.50 -7.48 6.84
CA PRO A 27 12.46 -8.66 5.95
C PRO A 27 11.28 -9.60 6.22
N ALA A 28 10.81 -9.69 7.46
CA ALA A 28 9.63 -10.46 7.81
C ALA A 28 8.34 -9.86 7.24
N MET A 29 8.22 -8.52 7.23
CA MET A 29 7.07 -7.82 6.64
C MET A 29 7.06 -7.96 5.12
N LEU A 30 8.21 -7.82 4.46
CA LEU A 30 8.34 -8.08 3.02
C LEU A 30 7.87 -9.49 2.64
N ARG A 31 8.25 -10.50 3.43
CA ARG A 31 7.79 -11.89 3.24
C ARG A 31 6.29 -12.05 3.50
N ALA A 32 5.74 -11.38 4.52
CA ALA A 32 4.31 -11.43 4.80
C ALA A 32 3.48 -10.84 3.65
N ILE A 33 3.90 -9.69 3.10
CA ILE A 33 3.29 -9.07 1.91
C ILE A 33 3.31 -10.04 0.71
N ALA A 34 4.48 -10.62 0.42
CA ALA A 34 4.62 -11.54 -0.70
C ALA A 34 3.79 -12.83 -0.51
N ALA A 35 3.79 -13.39 0.70
CA ALA A 35 3.00 -14.59 1.04
C ALA A 35 1.49 -14.35 0.97
N ALA A 36 1.04 -13.11 1.23
CA ALA A 36 -0.35 -12.70 1.05
C ALA A 36 -0.75 -12.54 -0.43
N GLY A 37 0.18 -12.72 -1.37
CA GLY A 37 -0.10 -12.67 -2.82
C GLY A 37 0.01 -11.28 -3.44
N ARG A 38 0.40 -10.25 -2.68
CA ARG A 38 0.69 -8.91 -3.22
C ARG A 38 2.06 -8.92 -3.92
N ARG A 39 2.10 -8.37 -5.13
CA ARG A 39 3.31 -8.27 -5.98
C ARG A 39 3.36 -6.93 -6.70
N ASN A 40 4.51 -6.62 -7.29
CA ASN A 40 4.79 -5.32 -7.94
C ASN A 40 4.39 -4.12 -7.06
N TYR A 41 4.58 -4.26 -5.74
CA TYR A 41 4.12 -3.28 -4.78
C TYR A 41 5.08 -2.09 -4.70
N SER A 42 4.62 -0.92 -5.13
CA SER A 42 5.35 0.35 -5.05
C SER A 42 4.57 1.41 -4.28
N LEU A 43 5.29 2.32 -3.64
CA LEU A 43 4.77 3.48 -2.92
C LEU A 43 5.46 4.74 -3.48
N PHE A 44 4.69 5.79 -3.71
CA PHE A 44 5.13 7.08 -4.24
C PHE A 44 4.64 8.16 -3.28
N LEU A 45 5.55 9.04 -2.84
CA LEU A 45 5.25 10.06 -1.85
C LEU A 45 5.58 11.44 -2.42
N ASP A 46 4.61 12.34 -2.39
CA ASP A 46 4.77 13.75 -2.74
C ASP A 46 5.15 14.59 -1.50
N ASP A 47 5.67 15.81 -1.73
CA ASP A 47 6.17 16.70 -0.67
C ASP A 47 5.04 17.34 0.16
N ASP A 48 3.80 17.28 -0.31
CA ASP A 48 2.60 17.65 0.45
C ASP A 48 2.07 16.49 1.33
N GLY A 49 2.75 15.35 1.33
CA GLY A 49 2.39 14.15 2.09
C GLY A 49 1.36 13.24 1.42
N LEU A 50 0.93 13.53 0.19
CA LEU A 50 0.14 12.59 -0.59
C LEU A 50 0.97 11.34 -0.88
N LEU A 51 0.51 10.21 -0.35
CA LEU A 51 1.08 8.91 -0.65
C LEU A 51 0.18 8.16 -1.63
N ILE A 52 0.74 7.68 -2.73
CA ILE A 52 0.10 6.76 -3.68
C ILE A 52 0.76 5.40 -3.57
N GLY A 53 -0.03 4.36 -3.40
CA GLY A 53 0.45 2.98 -3.44
C GLY A 53 -0.20 2.21 -4.58
N TYR A 54 0.58 1.30 -5.16
CA TYR A 54 0.15 0.40 -6.22
C TYR A 54 0.63 -1.01 -5.93
N TYR A 55 -0.24 -2.01 -6.04
CA TYR A 55 0.16 -3.42 -6.07
C TYR A 55 -0.76 -4.24 -6.98
N GLU A 56 -0.30 -5.43 -7.32
CA GLU A 56 -1.07 -6.45 -8.02
C GLU A 56 -1.39 -7.62 -7.08
N THR A 57 -2.55 -8.24 -7.23
CA THR A 57 -2.96 -9.45 -6.51
C THR A 57 -3.97 -10.25 -7.32
N ASP A 58 -4.11 -11.55 -7.05
CA ASP A 58 -5.17 -12.36 -7.64
C ASP A 58 -6.51 -12.22 -6.90
N SER A 59 -6.45 -11.89 -5.61
CA SER A 59 -7.62 -11.68 -4.75
C SER A 59 -7.30 -10.65 -3.68
N VAL A 60 -8.02 -9.52 -3.69
CA VAL A 60 -7.87 -8.47 -2.67
C VAL A 60 -8.34 -9.00 -1.32
N ALA A 61 -9.48 -9.70 -1.30
CA ALA A 61 -10.06 -10.24 -0.07
C ALA A 61 -9.12 -11.24 0.62
N ASP A 62 -8.51 -12.16 -0.12
CA ASP A 62 -7.60 -13.15 0.46
C ASP A 62 -6.29 -12.52 0.92
N ALA A 63 -5.76 -11.56 0.16
CA ALA A 63 -4.55 -10.82 0.54
C ALA A 63 -4.76 -9.99 1.82
N ASP A 64 -5.91 -9.33 1.93
CA ASP A 64 -6.27 -8.54 3.11
C ASP A 64 -6.50 -9.45 4.32
N ALA A 65 -7.19 -10.58 4.14
CA ALA A 65 -7.40 -11.55 5.20
C ALA A 65 -6.07 -12.15 5.71
N ALA A 66 -5.14 -12.47 4.80
CA ALA A 66 -3.84 -13.01 5.14
C ALA A 66 -2.98 -12.01 5.96
N LEU A 67 -2.99 -10.74 5.57
CA LEU A 67 -2.26 -9.69 6.29
C LEU A 67 -2.91 -9.36 7.64
N ALA A 68 -4.25 -9.31 7.70
CA ALA A 68 -4.97 -9.08 8.95
C ALA A 68 -4.72 -10.18 10.00
N ALA A 69 -4.42 -11.40 9.58
CA ALA A 69 -4.05 -12.51 10.46
C ALA A 69 -2.56 -12.53 10.85
N SER A 70 -1.72 -11.63 10.30
CA SER A 70 -0.26 -11.64 10.50
C SER A 70 0.15 -10.76 11.68
N GLU A 71 0.77 -11.36 12.70
CA GLU A 71 1.37 -10.61 13.82
C GLU A 71 2.47 -9.65 13.36
N VAL A 72 3.22 -10.02 12.32
CA VAL A 72 4.28 -9.17 11.75
C VAL A 72 3.69 -7.94 11.07
N ALA A 73 2.58 -8.11 10.33
CA ALA A 73 1.88 -6.98 9.72
C ALA A 73 1.30 -6.05 10.79
N ALA A 74 0.67 -6.59 11.82
CA ALA A 74 0.16 -5.80 12.95
C ALA A 74 1.27 -5.01 13.66
N ALA A 75 2.43 -5.62 13.89
CA ALA A 75 3.58 -4.94 14.51
C ALA A 75 4.16 -3.84 13.60
N TRP A 76 4.23 -4.08 12.30
CA TRP A 76 4.66 -3.08 11.33
C TRP A 76 3.68 -1.90 11.26
N GLU A 77 2.37 -2.17 11.21
CA GLU A 77 1.34 -1.13 11.21
C GLU A 77 1.41 -0.27 12.48
N ALA A 78 1.53 -0.88 13.66
CA ALA A 78 1.72 -0.17 14.92
C ALA A 78 3.01 0.68 14.92
N HIS A 79 4.09 0.18 14.31
CA HIS A 79 5.34 0.93 14.16
C HIS A 79 5.19 2.13 13.22
N MET A 80 4.26 2.11 12.26
CA MET A 80 4.09 3.15 11.24
C MET A 80 2.98 4.15 11.55
N GLN A 81 2.12 3.83 12.52
CA GLN A 81 0.87 4.53 12.81
C GLN A 81 1.06 6.03 13.12
N ASP A 82 2.17 6.40 13.77
CA ASP A 82 2.50 7.77 14.15
C ASP A 82 2.77 8.70 12.96
N LEU A 83 3.04 8.16 11.77
CA LEU A 83 3.41 8.93 10.58
C LEU A 83 2.20 9.47 9.79
N PHE A 84 1.02 8.89 9.96
CA PHE A 84 -0.16 9.22 9.14
C PHE A 84 -1.00 10.31 9.79
N ALA A 85 -1.54 11.22 8.96
CA ALA A 85 -2.40 12.30 9.45
C ALA A 85 -3.70 11.69 10.00
N GLY A 86 -3.95 11.85 11.31
CA GLY A 86 -5.05 11.16 11.98
C GLY A 86 -4.77 10.63 13.38
N ALA A 87 -3.64 10.98 14.03
CA ALA A 87 -3.41 10.71 15.46
C ALA A 87 -4.39 11.43 16.43
N THR A 88 -5.45 12.05 15.89
CA THR A 88 -6.74 12.26 16.55
C THR A 88 -7.87 11.63 15.71
N GLY A 89 -8.00 10.30 15.73
CA GLY A 89 -8.99 9.54 14.95
C GLY A 89 -8.58 8.10 14.66
N ARG A 90 -9.50 7.25 14.15
CA ARG A 90 -9.18 5.85 13.79
C ARG A 90 -8.46 5.76 12.43
N ALA A 91 -7.39 4.97 12.38
CA ALA A 91 -6.57 4.73 11.19
C ALA A 91 -7.23 3.83 10.12
N ASP A 92 -8.30 3.11 10.49
CA ASP A 92 -9.04 2.15 9.65
C ASP A 92 -9.75 2.76 8.42
N GLN A 93 -9.75 4.10 8.28
CA GLN A 93 -10.48 4.86 7.25
C GLN A 93 -9.59 5.64 6.27
N THR A 94 -8.26 5.51 6.34
CA THR A 94 -7.36 6.48 5.69
C THR A 94 -6.93 6.09 4.27
N ALA A 95 -6.84 4.80 3.94
CA ALA A 95 -6.52 4.34 2.60
C ALA A 95 -7.76 4.38 1.69
N ARG A 96 -7.74 5.24 0.66
CA ARG A 96 -8.80 5.27 -0.36
C ARG A 96 -8.31 4.58 -1.63
N VAL A 97 -8.95 3.47 -1.99
CA VAL A 97 -8.75 2.81 -3.29
C VAL A 97 -9.23 3.74 -4.41
N LEU A 98 -8.42 3.86 -5.46
CA LEU A 98 -8.70 4.63 -6.65
C LEU A 98 -9.15 3.69 -7.77
N PRO A 99 -10.27 3.98 -8.47
CA PRO A 99 -10.70 3.17 -9.60
C PRO A 99 -9.70 3.32 -10.75
N GLU A 100 -9.27 2.19 -11.31
CA GLU A 100 -8.52 2.18 -12.56
C GLU A 100 -9.45 2.61 -13.70
N VAL A 101 -9.00 3.57 -14.51
CA VAL A 101 -9.75 4.07 -15.67
C VAL A 101 -9.12 3.70 -17.01
N PHE A 102 -7.86 3.24 -16.99
CA PHE A 102 -7.09 2.87 -18.16
C PHE A 102 -5.91 1.96 -17.76
N ASN A 103 -5.65 0.93 -18.58
CA ASN A 103 -4.40 0.18 -18.61
C ASN A 103 -4.03 -0.10 -20.07
N LEU A 104 -2.77 0.15 -20.45
CA LEU A 104 -2.30 0.03 -21.82
C LEU A 104 -2.25 -1.42 -22.27
N GLU A 105 -1.68 -2.30 -21.44
CA GLU A 105 -1.44 -3.70 -21.76
C GLU A 105 -2.73 -4.48 -21.96
N ASP A 106 -3.73 -4.26 -21.11
CA ASP A 106 -5.06 -4.86 -21.22
C ASP A 106 -5.76 -4.42 -22.51
N GLN A 107 -5.66 -3.14 -22.88
CA GLN A 107 -6.27 -2.64 -24.12
C GLN A 107 -5.51 -3.11 -25.37
N LEU A 108 -4.18 -3.16 -25.34
CA LEU A 108 -3.38 -3.75 -26.42
C LEU A 108 -3.68 -5.24 -26.61
N ALA A 109 -3.86 -5.99 -25.52
CA ALA A 109 -4.22 -7.40 -25.58
C ALA A 109 -5.62 -7.64 -26.17
N ALA A 110 -6.52 -6.67 -26.04
CA ALA A 110 -7.86 -6.69 -26.61
C ALA A 110 -7.95 -6.03 -28.01
N ALA A 111 -6.92 -5.28 -28.41
CA ALA A 111 -6.90 -4.59 -29.69
C ALA A 111 -6.68 -5.61 -30.83
N PRO A 112 -7.40 -5.47 -31.95
CA PRO A 112 -7.07 -6.21 -33.16
C PRO A 112 -5.75 -5.71 -33.75
N ASP A 113 -5.06 -6.60 -34.47
CA ASP A 113 -3.89 -6.27 -35.31
C ASP A 113 -4.22 -5.21 -36.39
#